data_AF-A0A813L6A2-F1
#
_entry.id   AF-A0A813L6A2-F1
#
_cell.length_a   1.000
_cell.length_b   1.000
_cell.length_c   1.000
_cell.angle_alpha   90.00
_cell.angle_beta   90.00
_cell.angle_gamma   90.00
#
_symmetry.space_group_name_H-M   'P 1'
#
loop_
_entity.id
_entity.type
_entity.pdbx_description
1 polymer ?
#
loop_
_entity_poly.entity_id
_entity_poly.type
_entity_poly.pdbx_seq_one_letter_code
_entity_poly.pdbx_strand_id
1 'polypeptide(L)'
;MSVMMNGMRHLLRSAARPACCGQQWTRCVGGVGQLVAEVETALAGGKLLERGSPMYSQLNAQVHRLRAENDQFVVDVQNLKKARAELVAEEARMIAKIHADGQSGHHGSKIVETLKQIEDLDRQMAMLRSQQVQNVRDVGLLKRQKVTIEKSEEVMKLERQVQEALGQAEPVQEDGPLATSIAEAVQRLRDEFDANSVSSAEAKKDIENAVSRIRSSEMSLRVRRDKADPTSDALRASLISGLYQVRRKNAKLSQMRDMQAFNAQLVGVLQRARHSLSRKAEVQLLVAAGNKEHIKVEINVMLRDIQMLQKVTEELEATQAKHADEGAEVTTKLRGLKTEVTPETGLLRERLIAALREEEFCMARLAVLRNVQAQDVKFLAELEHALAK
;
A
#
# COMPACT_ATOMS: atom_id res chain seq x y z
N MET A 1 59.06 5.18 30.36
CA MET A 1 58.90 5.54 28.93
C MET A 1 57.96 4.52 28.28
N SER A 2 56.67 4.77 28.42
CA SER A 2 55.57 3.95 27.92
C SER A 2 54.57 4.90 27.26
N VAL A 3 54.68 5.08 25.93
CA VAL A 3 53.66 5.67 25.06
C VAL A 3 53.98 5.18 23.63
N MET A 4 52.94 4.88 22.85
CA MET A 4 52.93 4.54 21.41
C MET A 4 52.90 3.05 21.03
N MET A 5 51.84 2.35 21.43
CA MET A 5 51.24 1.28 20.62
C MET A 5 49.73 1.17 20.91
N ASN A 6 48.98 2.25 20.66
CA ASN A 6 47.51 2.24 20.68
C ASN A 6 46.99 3.10 19.53
N GLY A 7 46.77 2.49 18.37
CA GLY A 7 46.26 3.24 17.23
C GLY A 7 46.02 2.41 15.97
N MET A 8 45.56 1.16 16.07
CA MET A 8 45.08 0.42 14.88
C MET A 8 44.30 -0.89 15.19
N ARG A 9 43.62 -0.99 16.34
CA ARG A 9 42.85 -2.19 16.72
C ARG A 9 41.33 -2.06 16.68
N HIS A 10 40.77 -0.96 16.16
CA HIS A 10 39.31 -0.75 16.14
C HIS A 10 38.59 -0.88 14.79
N LEU A 11 39.25 -1.34 13.71
CA LEU A 11 38.60 -1.51 12.40
C LEU A 11 38.47 -2.97 11.89
N LEU A 12 38.74 -3.97 12.73
CA LEU A 12 38.73 -5.39 12.31
C LEU A 12 37.84 -6.30 13.18
N ARG A 13 36.69 -5.81 13.64
CA ARG A 13 35.64 -6.65 14.22
C ARG A 13 34.25 -6.21 13.77
N SER A 14 33.84 -6.61 12.56
CA SER A 14 32.48 -7.05 12.24
C SER A 14 32.36 -7.35 10.74
N ALA A 15 32.86 -8.52 10.31
CA ALA A 15 32.57 -9.04 8.98
C ALA A 15 32.65 -10.58 8.98
N ALA A 16 31.88 -11.21 9.86
CA ALA A 16 31.43 -12.57 9.61
C ALA A 16 30.08 -12.44 8.88
N ARG A 17 30.10 -12.50 7.54
CA ARG A 17 28.90 -12.70 6.72
C ARG A 17 29.07 -14.01 5.94
N PRO A 18 28.06 -14.89 5.92
CA PRO A 18 28.12 -16.13 5.17
C PRO A 18 27.89 -15.91 3.68
N ALA A 19 28.24 -16.97 2.96
CA ALA A 19 28.47 -17.09 1.53
C ALA A 19 27.32 -16.67 0.60
N CYS A 20 27.75 -16.28 -0.60
CA CYS A 20 26.96 -16.14 -1.81
C CYS A 20 26.19 -17.43 -2.14
N CYS A 21 24.86 -17.33 -2.29
CA CYS A 21 24.03 -17.94 -3.34
C CYS A 21 22.56 -17.88 -2.90
N GLY A 22 21.68 -17.46 -3.82
CA GLY A 22 20.23 -17.50 -3.61
C GLY A 22 19.62 -16.13 -3.31
N GLN A 23 19.24 -15.43 -4.37
CA GLN A 23 18.29 -14.34 -4.30
C GLN A 23 16.95 -14.87 -3.75
N GLN A 24 16.69 -14.65 -2.47
CA GLN A 24 15.34 -14.39 -2.01
C GLN A 24 15.34 -12.97 -1.46
N TRP A 25 14.55 -12.12 -2.11
CA TRP A 25 14.06 -10.88 -1.53
C TRP A 25 13.11 -11.25 -0.39
N THR A 26 13.65 -11.82 0.68
CA THR A 26 12.94 -11.83 1.94
C THR A 26 12.74 -10.36 2.29
N ARG A 27 11.49 -9.90 2.17
CA ARG A 27 11.00 -8.79 2.99
C ARG A 27 11.62 -9.04 4.35
N CYS A 28 12.46 -8.13 4.85
CA CYS A 28 12.75 -8.11 6.27
C CYS A 28 11.38 -7.95 6.94
N VAL A 29 10.81 -9.07 7.38
CA VAL A 29 9.67 -9.13 8.27
C VAL A 29 10.20 -8.56 9.58
N GLY A 30 10.17 -7.24 9.71
CA GLY A 30 10.75 -6.52 10.83
C GLY A 30 10.52 -5.02 10.67
N GLY A 31 9.56 -4.49 11.44
CA GLY A 31 9.26 -3.07 11.53
C GLY A 31 8.18 -2.60 10.56
N VAL A 32 8.55 -2.16 9.37
CA VAL A 32 7.65 -1.37 8.49
C VAL A 32 6.47 -2.19 7.97
N GLY A 33 6.74 -3.37 7.41
CA GLY A 33 5.68 -4.22 6.85
C GLY A 33 4.66 -4.67 7.90
N GLN A 34 5.14 -4.94 9.12
CA GLN A 34 4.28 -5.27 10.26
C GLN A 34 3.45 -4.05 10.68
N LEU A 35 4.06 -2.88 10.84
CA LEU A 35 3.37 -1.66 11.22
C LEU A 35 2.29 -1.26 10.21
N VAL A 36 2.58 -1.42 8.91
CA VAL A 36 1.60 -1.23 7.84
C VAL A 36 0.43 -2.22 7.97
N ALA A 37 0.73 -3.50 8.17
CA ALA A 37 -0.31 -4.53 8.34
C ALA A 37 -1.16 -4.31 9.60
N GLU A 38 -0.57 -3.83 10.69
CA GLU A 38 -1.28 -3.50 11.93
C GLU A 38 -2.26 -2.33 11.72
N VAL A 39 -1.85 -1.30 10.98
CA VAL A 39 -2.74 -0.19 10.59
C VAL A 39 -3.87 -0.69 9.70
N GLU A 40 -3.56 -1.45 8.66
CA GLU A 40 -4.54 -2.01 7.73
C GLU A 40 -5.57 -2.90 8.46
N THR A 41 -5.10 -3.77 9.36
CA THR A 41 -5.96 -4.64 10.17
C THR A 41 -6.84 -3.84 11.13
N ALA A 42 -6.29 -2.80 11.78
CA ALA A 42 -7.07 -1.95 12.68
C ALA A 42 -8.19 -1.22 11.93
N LEU A 43 -7.88 -0.64 10.77
CA LEU A 43 -8.85 0.07 9.95
C LEU A 43 -9.91 -0.88 9.36
N ALA A 44 -9.50 -2.04 8.84
CA ALA A 44 -10.43 -3.06 8.35
C ALA A 44 -11.38 -3.57 9.45
N GLY A 45 -10.87 -3.68 10.68
CA GLY A 45 -11.67 -4.02 11.86
C GLY A 45 -12.55 -2.88 12.39
N GLY A 46 -12.62 -1.73 11.71
CA GLY A 46 -13.43 -0.58 12.12
C GLY A 46 -12.88 0.18 13.33
N LYS A 47 -11.62 -0.04 13.73
CA LYS A 47 -11.00 0.71 14.82
C LYS A 47 -10.62 2.11 14.33
N LEU A 48 -11.07 3.13 15.04
CA LEU A 48 -10.63 4.48 14.80
C LEU A 48 -9.15 4.62 15.18
N LEU A 49 -8.34 5.04 14.20
CA LEU A 49 -6.98 5.51 14.44
C LEU A 49 -6.98 7.03 14.30
N GLU A 50 -6.40 7.71 15.28
CA GLU A 50 -6.31 9.18 15.31
C GLU A 50 -4.86 9.62 15.13
N ARG A 51 -4.63 10.87 14.71
CA ARG A 51 -3.31 11.50 14.64
C ARG A 51 -2.56 11.46 15.99
N GLY A 52 -3.29 11.49 17.10
CA GLY A 52 -2.74 11.38 18.45
C GLY A 52 -2.40 9.95 18.90
N SER A 53 -2.73 8.92 18.12
CA SER A 53 -2.58 7.54 18.54
C SER A 53 -1.11 7.10 18.67
N PRO A 54 -0.82 6.10 19.54
CA PRO A 54 0.52 5.49 19.60
C PRO A 54 0.97 4.94 18.24
N MET A 55 0.04 4.39 17.46
CA MET A 55 0.28 3.86 16.12
C MET A 55 0.77 4.95 15.16
N TYR A 56 0.11 6.11 15.12
CA TYR A 56 0.52 7.24 14.29
C TYR A 56 1.90 7.79 14.70
N SER A 57 2.17 7.83 16.01
CA SER A 57 3.48 8.22 16.55
C SER A 57 4.58 7.23 16.16
N GLN A 58 4.30 5.93 16.16
CA GLN A 58 5.24 4.90 15.69
C GLN A 58 5.52 5.03 14.18
N LEU A 59 4.50 5.33 13.36
CA LEU A 59 4.69 5.62 11.94
C LEU A 59 5.66 6.80 11.75
N ASN A 60 5.49 7.88 12.51
CA ASN A 60 6.38 9.04 12.47
C ASN A 60 7.83 8.68 12.86
N ALA A 61 7.99 7.99 13.99
CA ALA A 61 9.31 7.57 14.47
C ALA A 61 10.03 6.72 13.41
N GLN A 62 9.32 5.79 12.76
CA GLN A 62 9.89 4.96 11.69
C GLN A 62 10.25 5.78 10.44
N VAL A 63 9.41 6.74 10.03
CA VAL A 63 9.75 7.65 8.93
C VAL A 63 11.03 8.43 9.23
N HIS A 64 11.18 8.95 10.45
CA HIS A 64 12.37 9.71 10.85
C HIS A 64 13.61 8.82 10.90
N ARG A 65 13.51 7.61 11.48
CA ARG A 65 14.61 6.64 11.51
C ARG A 65 15.11 6.30 10.11
N LEU A 66 14.22 5.92 9.20
CA LEU A 66 14.59 5.52 7.83
C LEU A 66 15.21 6.69 7.03
N ARG A 67 14.79 7.93 7.31
CA ARG A 67 15.40 9.13 6.72
C ARG A 67 16.82 9.34 7.23
N ALA A 68 17.04 9.25 8.54
CA ALA A 68 18.38 9.36 9.12
C ALA A 68 19.33 8.27 8.59
N GLU A 69 18.85 7.02 8.48
CA GLU A 69 19.61 5.93 7.85
C GLU A 69 19.94 6.23 6.38
N ASN A 70 19.00 6.79 5.62
CA ASN A 70 19.26 7.19 4.23
C ASN A 70 20.31 8.30 4.12
N ASP A 71 20.29 9.28 5.02
CA ASP A 71 21.28 10.35 5.05
C ASP A 71 22.67 9.76 5.34
N GLN A 72 22.76 8.80 6.27
CA GLN A 72 24.01 8.07 6.51
C GLN A 72 24.48 7.29 5.27
N PHE A 73 23.58 6.59 4.58
CA PHE A 73 23.93 5.88 3.34
C PHE A 73 24.46 6.83 2.25
N VAL A 74 23.95 8.06 2.17
CA VAL A 74 24.48 9.06 1.22
C VAL A 74 25.93 9.40 1.56
N VAL A 75 26.23 9.65 2.84
CA VAL A 75 27.59 9.96 3.31
C VAL A 75 28.53 8.79 3.04
N ASP A 76 28.13 7.57 3.38
CA ASP A 76 28.95 6.37 3.19
C ASP A 76 29.25 6.13 1.70
N VAL A 77 28.25 6.27 0.82
CA VAL A 77 28.47 6.15 -0.63
C VAL A 77 29.40 7.25 -1.15
N GLN A 78 29.33 8.48 -0.63
CA GLN A 78 30.26 9.54 -1.02
C GLN A 78 31.70 9.21 -0.62
N ASN A 79 31.91 8.65 0.57
CA ASN A 79 33.24 8.20 1.02
C ASN A 79 33.78 7.07 0.15
N LEU A 80 32.95 6.06 -0.16
CA LEU A 80 33.32 4.96 -1.06
C LEU A 80 33.64 5.46 -2.48
N LYS A 81 32.90 6.45 -2.99
CA LYS A 81 33.19 7.07 -4.29
C LYS A 81 34.56 7.75 -4.33
N LYS A 82 34.96 8.44 -3.25
CA LYS A 82 36.28 9.06 -3.14
C LYS A 82 37.39 8.01 -3.17
N ALA A 83 37.28 6.98 -2.32
CA ALA A 83 38.24 5.87 -2.29
C ALA A 83 38.34 5.15 -3.64
N ARG A 84 37.20 4.91 -4.31
CA ARG A 84 37.17 4.33 -5.65
C ARG A 84 37.88 5.20 -6.69
N ALA A 85 37.69 6.52 -6.65
CA ALA A 85 38.31 7.42 -7.61
C ALA A 85 39.85 7.40 -7.51
N GLU A 86 40.38 7.28 -6.29
CA GLU A 86 41.82 7.12 -6.04
C GLU A 86 42.35 5.81 -6.67
N LEU A 87 41.68 4.68 -6.45
CA LEU A 87 42.07 3.39 -7.01
C LEU A 87 41.96 3.34 -8.54
N VAL A 88 40.92 3.95 -9.13
CA VAL A 88 40.76 4.04 -10.60
C VAL A 88 41.88 4.90 -11.21
N ALA A 89 42.29 5.97 -10.53
CA ALA A 89 43.43 6.77 -10.97
C ALA A 89 44.75 5.99 -10.87
N GLU A 90 44.92 5.14 -9.83
CA GLU A 90 46.07 4.24 -9.71
C GLU A 90 46.08 3.19 -10.82
N GLU A 91 44.93 2.55 -11.09
CA GLU A 91 44.72 1.60 -12.20
C GLU A 91 45.16 2.22 -13.53
N ALA A 92 44.64 3.40 -13.88
CA ALA A 92 44.96 4.09 -15.13
C ALA A 92 46.46 4.38 -15.26
N ARG A 93 47.12 4.80 -14.16
CA ARG A 93 48.57 5.02 -14.14
C ARG A 93 49.35 3.73 -14.35
N MET A 94 48.93 2.62 -13.75
CA MET A 94 49.59 1.33 -13.92
C MET A 94 49.41 0.78 -15.35
N ILE A 95 48.22 0.90 -15.92
CA ILE A 95 47.95 0.53 -17.32
C ILE A 95 48.82 1.34 -18.28
N ALA A 96 48.97 2.66 -18.05
CA ALA A 96 49.83 3.50 -18.87
C ALA A 96 51.30 3.07 -18.82
N LYS A 97 51.80 2.67 -17.64
CA LYS A 97 53.17 2.13 -17.47
C LYS A 97 53.37 0.81 -18.20
N ILE A 98 52.39 -0.10 -18.14
CA ILE A 98 52.45 -1.36 -18.90
C ILE A 98 52.57 -1.11 -20.41
N HIS A 99 51.82 -0.13 -20.93
CA HIS A 99 51.89 0.25 -22.34
C HIS A 99 53.24 0.89 -22.71
N ALA A 100 53.89 1.61 -21.80
CA ALA A 100 55.18 2.25 -22.01
C ALA A 100 56.37 1.28 -21.90
N ASP A 101 56.37 0.41 -20.90
CA ASP A 101 57.52 -0.45 -20.55
C ASP A 101 57.50 -1.81 -21.29
N GLY A 102 56.38 -2.19 -21.91
CA GLY A 102 56.23 -3.43 -22.67
C GLY A 102 56.33 -4.73 -21.86
N GLN A 103 56.56 -4.65 -20.55
CA GLN A 103 56.71 -5.78 -19.64
C GLN A 103 55.56 -5.86 -18.64
N SER A 104 54.52 -6.63 -19.00
CA SER A 104 53.33 -6.88 -18.17
C SER A 104 53.64 -7.62 -16.84
N GLY A 105 54.77 -8.32 -16.76
CA GLY A 105 55.13 -9.20 -15.64
C GLY A 105 55.35 -8.49 -14.29
N HIS A 106 55.83 -7.23 -14.28
CA HIS A 106 56.17 -6.52 -13.02
C HIS A 106 54.98 -5.76 -12.40
N HIS A 107 53.94 -5.47 -13.18
CA HIS A 107 52.79 -4.67 -12.74
C HIS A 107 51.47 -5.44 -12.72
N GLY A 108 51.42 -6.65 -13.32
CA GLY A 108 50.20 -7.44 -13.45
C GLY A 108 49.54 -7.82 -12.12
N SER A 109 50.30 -8.31 -11.13
CA SER A 109 49.74 -8.71 -9.83
C SER A 109 49.11 -7.52 -9.09
N LYS A 110 49.77 -6.36 -9.10
CA LYS A 110 49.27 -5.16 -8.44
C LYS A 110 48.02 -4.59 -9.11
N ILE A 111 47.94 -4.62 -10.45
CA ILE A 111 46.72 -4.23 -11.17
C ILE A 111 45.55 -5.14 -10.81
N VAL A 112 45.76 -6.46 -10.76
CA VAL A 112 44.71 -7.41 -10.36
C VAL A 112 44.21 -7.12 -8.94
N GLU A 113 45.11 -6.80 -8.01
CA GLU A 113 44.73 -6.40 -6.65
C GLU A 113 43.92 -5.10 -6.63
N THR A 114 44.35 -4.06 -7.35
CA THR A 114 43.62 -2.79 -7.46
C THR A 114 42.24 -2.99 -8.08
N LEU A 115 42.13 -3.77 -9.15
CA LEU A 115 40.84 -4.09 -9.79
C LEU A 115 39.90 -4.82 -8.83
N LYS A 116 40.41 -5.75 -8.03
CA LYS A 116 39.62 -6.46 -7.02
C LYS A 116 39.12 -5.51 -5.91
N GLN A 117 39.96 -4.57 -5.48
CA GLN A 117 39.54 -3.55 -4.52
C GLN A 117 38.47 -2.61 -5.10
N ILE A 118 38.60 -2.19 -6.36
CA ILE A 118 37.56 -1.41 -7.07
C ILE A 118 36.25 -2.19 -7.12
N GLU A 119 36.31 -3.47 -7.49
CA GLU A 119 35.14 -4.36 -7.54
C GLU A 119 34.46 -4.47 -6.17
N ASP A 120 35.22 -4.64 -5.09
CA ASP A 120 34.70 -4.73 -3.73
C ASP A 120 34.04 -3.41 -3.27
N LEU A 121 34.62 -2.25 -3.62
CA LEU A 121 33.99 -0.96 -3.39
C LEU A 121 32.69 -0.79 -4.20
N ASP A 122 32.67 -1.24 -5.46
CA ASP A 122 31.49 -1.21 -6.31
C ASP A 122 30.36 -2.07 -5.75
N ARG A 123 30.67 -3.27 -5.24
CA ARG A 123 29.70 -4.13 -4.52
C ARG A 123 29.17 -3.46 -3.26
N GLN A 124 30.03 -2.84 -2.46
CA GLN A 124 29.62 -2.14 -1.23
C GLN A 124 28.68 -0.96 -1.55
N MET A 125 29.02 -0.14 -2.53
CA MET A 125 28.16 0.95 -2.99
C MET A 125 26.82 0.43 -3.52
N ALA A 126 26.82 -0.64 -4.31
CA ALA A 126 25.59 -1.25 -4.83
C ALA A 126 24.69 -1.75 -3.69
N MET A 127 25.26 -2.38 -2.66
CA MET A 127 24.53 -2.83 -1.47
C MET A 127 23.88 -1.65 -0.73
N LEU A 128 24.65 -0.59 -0.42
CA LEU A 128 24.12 0.60 0.26
C LEU A 128 23.02 1.28 -0.56
N ARG A 129 23.20 1.40 -1.88
CA ARG A 129 22.16 1.96 -2.77
C ARG A 129 20.91 1.10 -2.82
N SER A 130 21.04 -0.22 -2.78
CA SER A 130 19.90 -1.12 -2.70
C SER A 130 19.11 -0.91 -1.40
N GLN A 131 19.80 -0.77 -0.27
CA GLN A 131 19.17 -0.48 1.04
C GLN A 131 18.51 0.90 1.05
N GLN A 132 19.19 1.91 0.52
CA GLN A 132 18.63 3.26 0.39
C GLN A 132 17.33 3.27 -0.43
N VAL A 133 17.31 2.55 -1.56
CA VAL A 133 16.10 2.42 -2.39
C VAL A 133 14.97 1.75 -1.61
N GLN A 134 15.27 0.75 -0.79
CA GLN A 134 14.27 0.08 0.04
C GLN A 134 13.71 1.03 1.12
N ASN A 135 14.59 1.74 1.85
CA ASN A 135 14.18 2.73 2.84
C ASN A 135 13.31 3.85 2.24
N VAL A 136 13.62 4.33 1.04
CA VAL A 136 12.79 5.31 0.33
C VAL A 136 11.39 4.75 0.03
N ARG A 137 11.27 3.49 -0.39
CA ARG A 137 9.97 2.84 -0.62
C ARG A 137 9.18 2.70 0.67
N ASP A 138 9.85 2.31 1.75
CA ASP A 138 9.26 2.08 3.05
C ASP A 138 8.78 3.39 3.70
N VAL A 139 9.54 4.48 3.58
CA VAL A 139 9.07 5.83 3.94
C VAL A 139 7.81 6.20 3.15
N GLY A 140 7.75 5.85 1.86
CA GLY A 140 6.56 6.04 1.04
C GLY A 140 5.35 5.27 1.56
N LEU A 141 5.52 4.01 1.96
CA LEU A 141 4.46 3.18 2.57
C LEU A 141 3.94 3.79 3.87
N LEU A 142 4.85 4.15 4.79
CA LEU A 142 4.48 4.72 6.09
C LEU A 142 3.72 6.04 5.94
N LYS A 143 4.17 6.92 5.03
CA LYS A 143 3.48 8.19 4.75
C LYS A 143 2.07 7.96 4.22
N ARG A 144 1.85 6.93 3.39
CA ARG A 144 0.51 6.60 2.92
C ARG A 144 -0.39 6.18 4.07
N GLN A 145 0.08 5.29 4.94
CA GLN A 145 -0.70 4.88 6.11
C GLN A 145 -1.06 6.05 7.01
N LYS A 146 -0.17 7.03 7.16
CA LYS A 146 -0.51 8.28 7.85
C LYS A 146 -1.66 9.03 7.19
N VAL A 147 -1.61 9.24 5.88
CA VAL A 147 -2.69 9.90 5.13
C VAL A 147 -3.99 9.12 5.24
N THR A 148 -3.94 7.79 5.19
CA THR A 148 -5.10 6.92 5.42
C THR A 148 -5.72 7.17 6.79
N ILE A 149 -4.90 7.19 7.86
CA ILE A 149 -5.35 7.49 9.22
C ILE A 149 -6.00 8.89 9.27
N GLU A 150 -5.32 9.91 8.76
CA GLU A 150 -5.79 11.30 8.78
C GLU A 150 -7.16 11.47 8.09
N LYS A 151 -7.35 10.83 6.94
CA LYS A 151 -8.62 10.86 6.21
C LYS A 151 -9.71 10.05 6.91
N SER A 152 -9.37 8.87 7.40
CA SER A 152 -10.33 8.04 8.14
C SER A 152 -10.80 8.74 9.41
N GLU A 153 -9.92 9.44 10.11
CA GLU A 153 -10.24 10.19 11.33
C GLU A 153 -11.26 11.29 11.04
N GLU A 154 -11.06 12.09 9.98
CA GLU A 154 -11.98 13.14 9.58
C GLU A 154 -13.38 12.60 9.26
N VAL A 155 -13.45 11.50 8.52
CA VAL A 155 -14.72 10.87 8.12
C VAL A 155 -15.43 10.23 9.30
N MET A 156 -14.72 9.46 10.11
CA MET A 156 -15.27 8.77 11.28
C MET A 156 -15.71 9.76 12.36
N LYS A 157 -15.06 10.92 12.47
CA LYS A 157 -15.52 12.01 13.34
C LYS A 157 -16.87 12.56 12.91
N LEU A 158 -17.06 12.81 11.61
CA LEU A 158 -18.36 13.24 11.08
C LEU A 158 -19.43 12.17 11.28
N GLU A 159 -19.11 10.90 11.01
CA GLU A 159 -20.04 9.79 11.27
C GLU A 159 -20.43 9.71 12.75
N ARG A 160 -19.48 9.86 13.68
CA ARG A 160 -19.79 9.87 15.11
C ARG A 160 -20.71 11.02 15.50
N GLN A 161 -20.46 12.22 14.99
CA GLN A 161 -21.33 13.38 15.23
C GLN A 161 -22.76 13.12 14.71
N VAL A 162 -22.90 12.42 13.59
CA VAL A 162 -24.21 11.96 13.12
C VAL A 162 -24.84 10.98 14.09
N GLN A 163 -24.12 9.94 14.52
CA GLN A 163 -24.67 8.95 15.45
C GLN A 163 -25.07 9.58 16.80
N GLU A 164 -24.31 10.56 17.29
CA GLU A 164 -24.65 11.35 18.47
C GLU A 164 -25.94 12.16 18.25
N ALA A 165 -26.05 12.86 17.12
CA ALA A 165 -27.25 13.63 16.77
C ALA A 165 -28.50 12.72 16.62
N LEU A 166 -28.34 11.54 16.02
CA LEU A 166 -29.42 10.55 15.89
C LEU A 166 -29.90 9.99 17.24
N GLY A 167 -29.00 9.91 18.23
CA GLY A 167 -29.31 9.45 19.58
C GLY A 167 -29.96 10.50 20.47
N GLN A 168 -29.91 11.77 20.09
CA GLN A 168 -30.52 12.88 20.82
C GLN A 168 -31.97 13.09 20.40
N ALA A 169 -32.80 13.60 21.31
CA ALA A 169 -34.19 13.96 21.02
C ALA A 169 -34.31 15.32 20.30
N GLU A 170 -33.19 16.02 20.08
CA GLU A 170 -33.17 17.33 19.44
C GLU A 170 -33.58 17.25 17.95
N PRO A 171 -34.25 18.29 17.43
CA PRO A 171 -34.64 18.34 16.02
C PRO A 171 -33.40 18.42 15.12
N VAL A 172 -33.27 17.46 14.22
CA VAL A 172 -32.23 17.40 13.19
C VAL A 172 -32.72 18.18 11.98
N GLN A 173 -31.91 19.11 11.50
CA GLN A 173 -32.17 19.85 10.26
C GLN A 173 -31.55 19.13 9.06
N GLU A 174 -32.33 18.96 7.99
CA GLU A 174 -31.89 18.28 6.76
C GLU A 174 -30.68 18.98 6.11
N ASP A 175 -30.69 20.32 6.06
CA ASP A 175 -29.60 21.17 5.53
C ASP A 175 -28.80 21.84 6.65
N GLY A 176 -28.70 21.19 7.82
CA GLY A 176 -27.94 21.70 8.95
C GLY A 176 -26.42 21.79 8.70
N PRO A 177 -25.65 22.43 9.60
CA PRO A 177 -24.20 22.58 9.45
C PRO A 177 -23.48 21.23 9.35
N LEU A 178 -23.99 20.18 10.00
CA LEU A 178 -23.45 18.83 9.92
C LEU A 178 -23.67 18.21 8.53
N ALA A 179 -24.86 18.37 7.94
CA ALA A 179 -25.16 17.88 6.59
C ALA A 179 -24.29 18.57 5.52
N THR A 180 -24.08 19.87 5.66
CA THR A 180 -23.16 20.65 4.80
C THR A 180 -21.72 20.15 4.94
N SER A 181 -21.24 19.95 6.17
CA SER A 181 -19.89 19.42 6.42
C SER A 181 -19.68 18.04 5.79
N ILE A 182 -20.69 17.17 5.84
CA ILE A 182 -20.68 15.86 5.18
C ILE A 182 -20.66 16.01 3.66
N ALA A 183 -21.48 16.89 3.09
CA ALA A 183 -21.53 17.13 1.64
C ALA A 183 -20.19 17.64 1.11
N GLU A 184 -19.55 18.58 1.81
CA GLU A 184 -18.21 19.09 1.46
C GLU A 184 -17.15 17.98 1.52
N ALA A 185 -17.17 17.15 2.56
CA ALA A 185 -16.25 16.02 2.68
C ALA A 185 -16.46 14.97 1.58
N VAL A 186 -17.71 14.66 1.22
CA VAL A 186 -18.04 13.78 0.08
C VAL A 186 -17.51 14.36 -1.23
N GLN A 187 -17.73 15.66 -1.47
CA GLN A 187 -17.26 16.29 -2.71
C GLN A 187 -15.74 16.25 -2.81
N ARG A 188 -15.01 16.59 -1.73
CA ARG A 188 -13.54 16.49 -1.70
C ARG A 188 -13.05 15.09 -2.03
N LEU A 189 -13.66 14.04 -1.45
CA LEU A 189 -13.26 12.66 -1.72
C LEU A 189 -13.55 12.21 -3.16
N ARG A 190 -14.66 12.71 -3.76
CA ARG A 190 -15.00 12.47 -5.17
C ARG A 190 -14.03 13.14 -6.12
N ASP A 191 -13.70 14.41 -5.88
CA ASP A 191 -12.74 15.15 -6.70
C ASP A 191 -11.37 14.44 -6.71
N GLU A 192 -10.92 13.96 -5.55
CA GLU A 192 -9.70 13.16 -5.45
C GLU A 192 -9.81 11.81 -6.16
N PHE A 193 -10.97 11.14 -6.09
CA PHE A 193 -11.21 9.89 -6.79
C PHE A 193 -11.10 10.09 -8.31
N ASP A 194 -11.73 11.14 -8.84
CA ASP A 194 -11.74 11.47 -10.26
C ASP A 194 -10.35 11.87 -10.75
N ALA A 195 -9.62 12.68 -9.98
CA ALA A 195 -8.22 13.01 -10.29
C ALA A 195 -7.32 11.77 -10.36
N ASN A 196 -7.52 10.80 -9.46
CA ASN A 196 -6.81 9.52 -9.49
C ASN A 196 -7.26 8.61 -10.65
N SER A 197 -8.51 8.71 -11.11
CA SER A 197 -9.02 7.99 -12.28
C SER A 197 -8.30 8.40 -13.55
N VAL A 198 -8.20 9.71 -13.79
CA VAL A 198 -7.46 10.28 -14.93
C VAL A 198 -6.00 9.83 -14.89
N SER A 199 -5.35 10.01 -13.73
CA SER A 199 -3.94 9.64 -13.54
C SER A 199 -3.69 8.14 -13.72
N SER A 200 -4.65 7.28 -13.34
CA SER A 200 -4.57 5.83 -13.50
C SER A 200 -4.68 5.40 -14.96
N ALA A 201 -5.56 6.03 -15.73
CA ALA A 201 -5.70 5.78 -17.16
C ALA A 201 -4.41 6.15 -17.92
N GLU A 202 -3.83 7.31 -17.61
CA GLU A 202 -2.54 7.74 -18.16
C GLU A 202 -1.42 6.76 -17.80
N ALA A 203 -1.29 6.40 -16.53
CA ALA A 203 -0.26 5.46 -16.07
C ALA A 203 -0.38 4.09 -16.76
N LYS A 204 -1.60 3.61 -17.02
CA LYS A 204 -1.86 2.36 -17.76
C LYS A 204 -1.30 2.44 -19.19
N LYS A 205 -1.64 3.49 -19.95
CA LYS A 205 -1.09 3.73 -21.29
C LYS A 205 0.44 3.78 -21.28
N ASP A 206 0.97 4.41 -20.24
CA ASP A 206 2.41 4.56 -20.03
C ASP A 206 3.14 3.26 -19.72
N ILE A 207 2.46 2.30 -19.08
CA ILE A 207 2.93 0.93 -18.83
C ILE A 207 2.92 0.16 -20.15
N GLU A 208 1.82 0.21 -20.90
CA GLU A 208 1.69 -0.46 -22.20
C GLU A 208 2.80 -0.05 -23.16
N ASN A 209 3.07 1.25 -23.26
CA ASN A 209 4.18 1.79 -24.06
C ASN A 209 5.55 1.26 -23.61
N ALA A 210 5.78 1.15 -22.30
CA ALA A 210 7.03 0.63 -21.76
C ALA A 210 7.18 -0.88 -22.01
N VAL A 211 6.09 -1.65 -21.89
CA VAL A 211 6.06 -3.08 -22.20
C VAL A 211 6.36 -3.34 -23.67
N SER A 212 5.83 -2.52 -24.59
CA SER A 212 6.14 -2.61 -26.02
C SER A 212 7.64 -2.42 -26.29
N ARG A 213 8.30 -1.46 -25.62
CA ARG A 213 9.76 -1.28 -25.72
C ARG A 213 10.53 -2.49 -25.18
N ILE A 214 10.11 -3.05 -24.04
CA ILE A 214 10.71 -4.27 -23.45
C ILE A 214 10.65 -5.42 -24.43
N ARG A 215 9.47 -5.67 -25.05
CA ARG A 215 9.30 -6.74 -26.06
C ARG A 215 10.24 -6.55 -27.25
N SER A 216 10.42 -5.32 -27.73
CA SER A 216 11.37 -5.02 -28.80
C SER A 216 12.83 -5.32 -28.41
N SER A 217 13.25 -4.93 -27.20
CA SER A 217 14.59 -5.25 -26.67
C SER A 217 14.79 -6.75 -26.48
N GLU A 218 13.77 -7.45 -25.99
CA GLU A 218 13.80 -8.91 -25.82
C GLU A 218 13.97 -9.63 -27.16
N MET A 219 13.20 -9.25 -28.18
CA MET A 219 13.35 -9.81 -29.54
C MET A 219 14.75 -9.58 -30.10
N SER A 220 15.31 -8.38 -29.89
CA SER A 220 16.69 -8.05 -30.32
C SER A 220 17.74 -8.90 -29.60
N LEU A 221 17.52 -9.20 -28.31
CA LEU A 221 18.39 -10.09 -27.53
C LEU A 221 18.28 -11.55 -27.97
N ARG A 222 17.07 -12.02 -28.30
CA ARG A 222 16.87 -13.40 -28.80
C ARG A 222 17.64 -13.64 -30.10
N VAL A 223 17.68 -12.66 -31.00
CA VAL A 223 18.48 -12.73 -32.25
C VAL A 223 19.99 -12.79 -31.97
N ARG A 224 20.45 -12.30 -30.81
CA ARG A 224 21.86 -12.23 -30.43
C ARG A 224 22.22 -13.14 -29.25
N ARG A 225 21.44 -14.20 -29.01
CA ARG A 225 21.53 -15.05 -27.80
C ARG A 225 22.94 -15.56 -27.51
N ASP A 226 23.69 -15.90 -28.55
CA ASP A 226 25.00 -16.54 -28.43
C ASP A 226 26.17 -15.55 -28.44
N LYS A 227 25.89 -14.23 -28.44
CA LYS A 227 26.92 -13.18 -28.49
C LYS A 227 27.11 -12.52 -27.12
N ALA A 228 28.30 -12.72 -26.53
CA ALA A 228 28.78 -11.97 -25.37
C ALA A 228 29.59 -10.74 -25.84
N ASP A 229 28.90 -9.79 -26.47
CA ASP A 229 29.49 -8.54 -26.96
C ASP A 229 28.91 -7.31 -26.23
N PRO A 230 29.59 -6.14 -26.27
CA PRO A 230 29.13 -4.94 -25.57
C PRO A 230 27.73 -4.47 -26.00
N THR A 231 27.27 -4.82 -27.21
CA THR A 231 25.94 -4.44 -27.67
C THR A 231 24.88 -5.32 -27.02
N SER A 232 25.12 -6.62 -26.88
CA SER A 232 24.27 -7.53 -26.11
C SER A 232 24.16 -7.08 -24.65
N ASP A 233 25.23 -6.59 -24.03
CA ASP A 233 25.20 -6.05 -22.67
C ASP A 233 24.40 -4.75 -22.57
N ALA A 234 24.56 -3.84 -23.54
CA ALA A 234 23.74 -2.62 -23.61
C ALA A 234 22.24 -2.95 -23.76
N LEU A 235 21.90 -3.95 -24.57
CA LEU A 235 20.51 -4.43 -24.72
C LEU A 235 19.98 -5.07 -23.42
N ARG A 236 20.79 -5.87 -22.71
CA ARG A 236 20.44 -6.42 -21.38
C ARG A 236 20.20 -5.29 -20.38
N ALA A 237 21.07 -4.29 -20.34
CA ALA A 237 20.92 -3.12 -19.47
C ALA A 237 19.64 -2.33 -19.79
N SER A 238 19.34 -2.13 -21.08
CA SER A 238 18.09 -1.48 -21.52
C SER A 238 16.85 -2.28 -21.12
N LEU A 239 16.88 -3.61 -21.27
CA LEU A 239 15.80 -4.50 -20.85
C LEU A 239 15.57 -4.41 -19.35
N ILE A 240 16.63 -4.53 -18.54
CA ILE A 240 16.58 -4.40 -17.08
C ILE A 240 16.02 -3.03 -16.68
N SER A 241 16.50 -1.95 -17.29
CA SER A 241 16.00 -0.60 -17.06
C SER A 241 14.51 -0.46 -17.39
N GLY A 242 14.08 -1.03 -18.53
CA GLY A 242 12.68 -1.09 -18.94
C GLY A 242 11.81 -1.84 -17.93
N LEU A 243 12.25 -3.02 -17.48
CA LEU A 243 11.57 -3.82 -16.46
C LEU A 243 11.42 -3.06 -15.15
N TYR A 244 12.47 -2.37 -14.69
CA TYR A 244 12.38 -1.50 -13.52
C TYR A 244 11.45 -0.31 -13.74
N GLN A 245 11.42 0.28 -14.93
CA GLN A 245 10.48 1.35 -15.28
C GLN A 245 9.03 0.86 -15.18
N VAL A 246 8.71 -0.29 -15.79
CA VAL A 246 7.38 -0.90 -15.71
C VAL A 246 7.01 -1.24 -14.28
N ARG A 247 7.92 -1.84 -13.51
CA ARG A 247 7.70 -2.14 -12.09
C ARG A 247 7.35 -0.88 -11.28
N ARG A 248 8.07 0.23 -11.50
CA ARG A 248 7.78 1.52 -10.82
C ARG A 248 6.41 2.07 -11.23
N LYS A 249 6.08 2.03 -12.52
CA LYS A 249 4.79 2.52 -13.03
C LYS A 249 3.62 1.67 -12.53
N ASN A 250 3.77 0.34 -12.51
CA ASN A 250 2.78 -0.58 -11.93
C ASN A 250 2.56 -0.29 -10.44
N ALA A 251 3.62 -0.09 -9.65
CA ALA A 251 3.47 0.28 -8.24
C ALA A 251 2.72 1.60 -8.05
N LYS A 252 2.97 2.61 -8.90
CA LYS A 252 2.20 3.87 -8.89
C LYS A 252 0.72 3.64 -9.26
N LEU A 253 0.45 2.81 -10.26
CA LEU A 253 -0.92 2.46 -10.67
C LEU A 253 -1.68 1.74 -9.56
N SER A 254 -1.06 0.75 -8.92
CA SER A 254 -1.63 0.08 -7.75
C SER A 254 -1.95 1.09 -6.65
N GLN A 255 -1.01 1.98 -6.33
CA GLN A 255 -1.24 3.02 -5.33
C GLN A 255 -2.47 3.90 -5.65
N MET A 256 -2.64 4.34 -6.90
CA MET A 256 -3.78 5.16 -7.27
C MET A 256 -5.10 4.40 -7.14
N ARG A 257 -5.12 3.11 -7.51
CA ARG A 257 -6.29 2.24 -7.34
C ARG A 257 -6.63 2.01 -5.86
N ASP A 258 -5.62 1.82 -5.02
CA ASP A 258 -5.82 1.66 -3.58
C ASP A 258 -6.44 2.93 -2.97
N MET A 259 -5.97 4.12 -3.38
CA MET A 259 -6.56 5.40 -2.96
C MET A 259 -7.99 5.59 -3.48
N GLN A 260 -8.28 5.19 -4.71
CA GLN A 260 -9.63 5.23 -5.26
C GLN A 260 -10.59 4.33 -4.49
N ALA A 261 -10.19 3.09 -4.22
CA ALA A 261 -11.00 2.15 -3.44
C ALA A 261 -11.27 2.70 -2.03
N PHE A 262 -10.23 3.24 -1.38
CA PHE A 262 -10.36 3.85 -0.06
C PHE A 262 -11.28 5.08 -0.06
N ASN A 263 -11.12 6.00 -1.02
CA ASN A 263 -12.00 7.16 -1.14
C ASN A 263 -13.46 6.75 -1.40
N ALA A 264 -13.69 5.74 -2.24
CA ALA A 264 -15.04 5.21 -2.49
C ALA A 264 -15.68 4.63 -1.21
N GLN A 265 -14.91 3.91 -0.39
CA GLN A 265 -15.37 3.42 0.90
C GLN A 265 -15.77 4.57 1.84
N LEU A 266 -14.89 5.59 1.98
CA LEU A 266 -15.14 6.75 2.82
C LEU A 266 -16.35 7.58 2.36
N VAL A 267 -16.50 7.78 1.04
CA VAL A 267 -17.71 8.40 0.46
C VAL A 267 -18.96 7.61 0.85
N GLY A 268 -18.91 6.27 0.78
CA GLY A 268 -20.01 5.42 1.20
C GLY A 268 -20.38 5.60 2.68
N VAL A 269 -19.40 5.72 3.58
CA VAL A 269 -19.63 6.00 5.01
C VAL A 269 -20.38 7.32 5.18
N LEU A 270 -19.87 8.39 4.58
CA LEU A 270 -20.46 9.73 4.69
C LEU A 270 -21.85 9.83 4.06
N GLN A 271 -22.07 9.21 2.90
CA GLN A 271 -23.37 9.22 2.23
C GLN A 271 -24.43 8.50 3.07
N ARG A 272 -24.07 7.40 3.73
CA ARG A 272 -24.98 6.73 4.67
C ARG A 272 -25.27 7.60 5.88
N ALA A 273 -24.25 8.21 6.48
CA ALA A 273 -24.43 9.13 7.60
C ALA A 273 -25.36 10.30 7.22
N ARG A 274 -25.18 10.88 6.03
CA ARG A 274 -26.10 11.89 5.49
C ARG A 274 -27.53 11.37 5.31
N HIS A 275 -27.68 10.17 4.74
CA HIS A 275 -29.00 9.58 4.55
C HIS A 275 -29.72 9.36 5.88
N SER A 276 -29.03 8.84 6.91
CA SER A 276 -29.61 8.68 8.25
C SER A 276 -30.05 10.01 8.85
N LEU A 277 -29.30 11.10 8.67
CA LEU A 277 -29.69 12.44 9.11
C LEU A 277 -30.96 12.93 8.40
N SER A 278 -30.99 12.88 7.06
CA SER A 278 -32.16 13.28 6.29
C SER A 278 -33.39 12.48 6.70
N ARG A 279 -33.23 11.17 6.89
CA ARG A 279 -34.32 10.29 7.33
C ARG A 279 -34.85 10.64 8.71
N LYS A 280 -33.97 10.93 9.67
CA LYS A 280 -34.37 11.39 11.01
C LYS A 280 -35.14 12.71 10.95
N ALA A 281 -34.69 13.66 10.13
CA ALA A 281 -35.37 14.94 9.93
C ALA A 281 -36.78 14.74 9.34
N GLU A 282 -36.92 13.90 8.32
CA GLU A 282 -38.22 13.53 7.73
C GLU A 282 -39.17 12.93 8.77
N VAL A 283 -38.70 11.96 9.55
CA VAL A 283 -39.49 11.31 10.61
C VAL A 283 -39.92 12.33 11.66
N GLN A 284 -39.03 13.21 12.11
CA GLN A 284 -39.36 14.26 13.08
C GLN A 284 -40.40 15.25 12.54
N LEU A 285 -40.31 15.62 11.27
CA LEU A 285 -41.29 16.49 10.60
C LEU A 285 -42.67 15.81 10.51
N LEU A 286 -42.72 14.53 10.15
CA LEU A 286 -43.97 13.76 10.10
C LEU A 286 -44.62 13.65 11.48
N VAL A 287 -43.83 13.36 12.51
CA VAL A 287 -44.30 13.28 13.91
C VAL A 287 -44.80 14.65 14.38
N ALA A 288 -44.07 15.73 14.10
CA ALA A 288 -44.46 17.09 14.48
C ALA A 288 -45.74 17.57 13.75
N ALA A 289 -45.92 17.18 12.48
CA ALA A 289 -47.12 17.50 11.72
C ALA A 289 -48.37 16.76 12.22
N GLY A 290 -48.21 15.64 12.93
CA GLY A 290 -49.31 14.88 13.54
C GLY A 290 -50.30 14.24 12.55
N ASN A 291 -49.97 14.19 11.26
CA ASN A 291 -50.85 13.61 10.25
C ASN A 291 -50.78 12.08 10.29
N LYS A 292 -51.76 11.47 10.99
CA LYS A 292 -51.82 10.02 11.21
C LYS A 292 -51.85 9.20 9.92
N GLU A 293 -52.48 9.70 8.85
CA GLU A 293 -52.52 8.98 7.57
C GLU A 293 -51.14 8.98 6.89
N HIS A 294 -50.42 10.11 6.89
CA HIS A 294 -49.06 10.14 6.35
C HIS A 294 -48.10 9.27 7.16
N ILE A 295 -48.21 9.26 8.49
CA ILE A 295 -47.39 8.39 9.35
C ILE A 295 -47.65 6.91 9.03
N LYS A 296 -48.91 6.48 8.84
CA LYS A 296 -49.24 5.11 8.43
C LYS A 296 -48.66 4.75 7.05
N VAL A 297 -48.71 5.68 6.09
CA VAL A 297 -48.11 5.46 4.77
C VAL A 297 -46.60 5.24 4.92
N GLU A 298 -45.93 6.08 5.70
CA GLU A 298 -44.48 5.99 5.91
C GLU A 298 -44.07 4.69 6.62
N ILE A 299 -44.83 4.25 7.62
CA ILE A 299 -44.65 2.94 8.27
C ILE A 299 -44.69 1.81 7.23
N ASN A 300 -45.66 1.83 6.32
CA ASN A 300 -45.77 0.80 5.29
C ASN A 300 -44.62 0.84 4.27
N VAL A 301 -44.09 2.03 3.95
CA VAL A 301 -42.90 2.18 3.11
C VAL A 301 -41.69 1.57 3.83
N MET A 302 -41.46 1.95 5.08
CA MET A 302 -40.33 1.50 5.87
C MET A 302 -40.34 -0.02 6.11
N LEU A 303 -41.52 -0.62 6.34
CA LEU A 303 -41.66 -2.08 6.44
C LEU A 303 -41.25 -2.79 5.14
N ARG A 304 -41.58 -2.23 3.96
CA ARG A 304 -41.14 -2.80 2.67
C ARG A 304 -39.63 -2.64 2.48
N ASP A 305 -39.07 -1.51 2.88
CA ASP A 305 -37.63 -1.26 2.78
C ASP A 305 -36.85 -2.25 3.67
N ILE A 306 -37.31 -2.48 4.91
CA ILE A 306 -36.74 -3.48 5.82
C ILE A 306 -36.80 -4.89 5.20
N GLN A 307 -37.93 -5.27 4.60
CA GLN A 307 -38.07 -6.56 3.91
C GLN A 307 -37.14 -6.68 2.70
N MET A 308 -36.98 -5.61 1.91
CA MET A 308 -36.05 -5.59 0.79
C MET A 308 -34.60 -5.74 1.28
N LEU A 309 -34.22 -5.00 2.33
CA LEU A 309 -32.90 -5.10 2.95
C LEU A 309 -32.63 -6.52 3.46
N GLN A 310 -33.63 -7.17 4.06
CA GLN A 310 -33.50 -8.55 4.53
C GLN A 310 -33.19 -9.50 3.39
N LYS A 311 -33.93 -9.41 2.28
CA LYS A 311 -33.66 -10.24 1.09
C LYS A 311 -32.25 -10.01 0.53
N VAL A 312 -31.81 -8.75 0.42
CA VAL A 312 -30.45 -8.42 -0.04
C VAL A 312 -29.38 -8.97 0.92
N THR A 313 -29.67 -8.98 2.22
CA THR A 313 -28.76 -9.51 3.25
C THR A 313 -28.64 -11.03 3.11
N GLU A 314 -29.75 -11.75 2.93
CA GLU A 314 -29.78 -13.20 2.70
C GLU A 314 -28.99 -13.60 1.42
N GLU A 315 -29.17 -12.87 0.32
CA GLU A 315 -28.43 -13.10 -0.93
C GLU A 315 -26.91 -12.89 -0.74
N LEU A 316 -26.53 -11.88 0.05
CA LEU A 316 -25.14 -11.56 0.33
C LEU A 316 -24.50 -12.57 1.31
N GLU A 317 -25.25 -13.08 2.28
CA GLU A 317 -24.81 -14.19 3.16
C GLU A 317 -24.54 -15.45 2.36
N ALA A 318 -25.43 -15.81 1.42
CA ALA A 318 -25.20 -16.95 0.53
C ALA A 318 -23.95 -16.77 -0.34
N THR A 319 -23.71 -15.55 -0.82
CA THR A 319 -22.50 -15.21 -1.59
C THR A 319 -21.23 -15.30 -0.73
N GLN A 320 -21.28 -14.80 0.52
CA GLN A 320 -20.18 -14.91 1.47
C GLN A 320 -19.84 -16.37 1.77
N ALA A 321 -20.84 -17.22 2.01
CA ALA A 321 -20.63 -18.65 2.26
C ALA A 321 -19.95 -19.34 1.07
N LYS A 322 -20.36 -19.02 -0.16
CA LYS A 322 -19.71 -19.55 -1.38
C LYS A 322 -18.22 -19.19 -1.46
N HIS A 323 -17.86 -17.95 -1.14
CA HIS A 323 -16.46 -17.51 -1.16
C HIS A 323 -15.64 -18.12 -0.02
N ALA A 324 -16.24 -18.33 1.16
CA ALA A 324 -15.61 -19.04 2.26
C ALA A 324 -15.31 -20.51 1.89
N ASP A 325 -16.26 -21.20 1.26
CA ASP A 325 -16.09 -22.58 0.78
C ASP A 325 -14.99 -22.66 -0.29
N GLU A 326 -14.98 -21.74 -1.25
CA GLU A 326 -13.92 -21.64 -2.26
C GLU A 326 -12.54 -21.40 -1.62
N GLY A 327 -12.46 -20.49 -0.64
CA GLY A 327 -11.24 -20.23 0.12
C GLY A 327 -10.73 -21.47 0.85
N ALA A 328 -11.62 -22.24 1.47
CA ALA A 328 -11.30 -23.49 2.15
C ALA A 328 -10.81 -24.58 1.18
N GLU A 329 -11.46 -24.72 0.02
CA GLU A 329 -11.07 -25.66 -1.03
C GLU A 329 -9.66 -25.34 -1.56
N VAL A 330 -9.40 -24.09 -1.93
CA VAL A 330 -8.11 -23.65 -2.47
C VAL A 330 -7.00 -23.77 -1.42
N THR A 331 -7.30 -23.45 -0.15
CA THR A 331 -6.36 -23.65 0.97
C THR A 331 -5.98 -25.11 1.11
N THR A 332 -6.94 -26.03 0.99
CA THR A 332 -6.70 -27.48 1.06
C THR A 332 -5.78 -27.93 -0.08
N LYS A 333 -6.04 -27.47 -1.32
CA LYS A 333 -5.18 -27.74 -2.48
C LYS A 333 -3.75 -27.22 -2.26
N LEU A 334 -3.59 -25.98 -1.80
CA LEU A 334 -2.28 -25.39 -1.52
C LEU A 334 -1.52 -26.13 -0.42
N ARG A 335 -2.20 -26.63 0.63
CA ARG A 335 -1.60 -27.46 1.68
C ARG A 335 -1.14 -28.83 1.16
N GLY A 336 -1.69 -29.32 0.06
CA GLY A 336 -1.22 -30.52 -0.63
C GLY A 336 0.09 -30.31 -1.42
N LEU A 337 0.41 -29.06 -1.78
CA LEU A 337 1.52 -28.69 -2.69
C LEU A 337 2.67 -27.97 -1.96
N LYS A 338 2.92 -28.34 -0.69
CA LYS A 338 3.71 -27.58 0.31
C LYS A 338 5.10 -27.08 -0.10
N THR A 339 5.76 -27.72 -1.07
CA THR A 339 7.19 -27.47 -1.36
C THR A 339 7.45 -26.83 -2.72
N GLU A 340 6.46 -26.69 -3.60
CA GLU A 340 6.70 -26.27 -4.98
C GLU A 340 6.12 -24.89 -5.28
N VAL A 341 6.99 -23.98 -5.73
CA VAL A 341 6.58 -22.70 -6.30
C VAL A 341 6.53 -22.87 -7.81
N THR A 342 5.35 -23.21 -8.32
CA THR A 342 5.06 -23.39 -9.75
C THR A 342 4.08 -22.32 -10.21
N PRO A 343 3.93 -22.12 -11.54
CA PRO A 343 2.87 -21.26 -12.06
C PRO A 343 1.47 -21.64 -11.55
N GLU A 344 1.19 -22.94 -11.41
CA GLU A 344 -0.07 -23.46 -10.89
C GLU A 344 -0.29 -23.11 -9.41
N THR A 345 0.73 -23.29 -8.56
CA THR A 345 0.62 -22.87 -7.15
C THR A 345 0.56 -21.34 -7.02
N GLY A 346 1.08 -20.60 -8.01
CA GLY A 346 0.87 -19.16 -8.16
C GLY A 346 -0.61 -18.82 -8.38
N LEU A 347 -1.23 -19.43 -9.40
CA LEU A 347 -2.66 -19.23 -9.73
C LEU A 347 -3.58 -19.58 -8.57
N LEU A 348 -3.30 -20.68 -7.86
CA LEU A 348 -4.06 -21.05 -6.66
C LEU A 348 -3.94 -20.00 -5.55
N ARG A 349 -2.76 -19.42 -5.32
CA ARG A 349 -2.61 -18.34 -4.33
C ARG A 349 -3.37 -17.08 -4.73
N GLU A 350 -3.35 -16.71 -6.01
CA GLU A 350 -4.15 -15.59 -6.51
C GLU A 350 -5.64 -15.84 -6.32
N ARG A 351 -6.11 -17.05 -6.63
CA ARG A 351 -7.50 -17.46 -6.40
C ARG A 351 -7.90 -17.43 -4.93
N LEU A 352 -7.01 -17.89 -4.03
CA LEU A 352 -7.24 -17.80 -2.58
C LEU A 352 -7.36 -16.34 -2.12
N ILE A 353 -6.45 -15.48 -2.56
CA ILE A 353 -6.48 -14.05 -2.23
C ILE A 353 -7.77 -13.41 -2.73
N ALA A 354 -8.22 -13.75 -3.94
CA ALA A 354 -9.48 -13.26 -4.48
C ALA A 354 -10.68 -13.71 -3.63
N ALA A 355 -10.79 -15.00 -3.32
CA ALA A 355 -11.87 -15.54 -2.50
C ALA A 355 -11.94 -14.88 -1.11
N LEU A 356 -10.79 -14.76 -0.43
CA LEU A 356 -10.71 -14.11 0.89
C LEU A 356 -11.10 -12.63 0.84
N ARG A 357 -10.73 -11.91 -0.23
CA ARG A 357 -11.11 -10.50 -0.41
C ARG A 357 -12.60 -10.33 -0.68
N GLU A 358 -13.19 -11.19 -1.49
CA GLU A 358 -14.64 -11.16 -1.73
C GLU A 358 -15.42 -11.52 -0.47
N GLU A 359 -14.93 -12.47 0.33
CA GLU A 359 -15.49 -12.79 1.65
C GLU A 359 -15.43 -11.58 2.59
N GLU A 360 -14.27 -10.94 2.71
CA GLU A 360 -14.07 -9.71 3.50
C GLU A 360 -15.03 -8.60 3.04
N PHE A 361 -15.15 -8.37 1.74
CA PHE A 361 -16.06 -7.38 1.17
C PHE A 361 -17.53 -7.68 1.51
N CYS A 362 -17.95 -8.95 1.38
CA CYS A 362 -19.30 -9.37 1.73
C CYS A 362 -19.57 -9.12 3.22
N MET A 363 -18.66 -9.49 4.11
CA MET A 363 -18.80 -9.27 5.55
C MET A 363 -18.90 -7.78 5.90
N ALA A 364 -18.04 -6.93 5.33
CA ALA A 364 -18.09 -5.49 5.53
C ALA A 364 -19.42 -4.90 5.07
N ARG A 365 -19.93 -5.34 3.91
CA ARG A 365 -21.22 -4.90 3.37
C ARG A 365 -22.40 -5.41 4.21
N LEU A 366 -22.36 -6.65 4.71
CA LEU A 366 -23.36 -7.20 5.63
C LEU A 366 -23.45 -6.37 6.92
N ALA A 367 -22.32 -6.02 7.52
CA ALA A 367 -22.28 -5.19 8.72
C ALA A 367 -22.97 -3.83 8.49
N VAL A 368 -22.72 -3.21 7.32
CA VAL A 368 -23.39 -1.97 6.91
C VAL A 368 -24.89 -2.15 6.75
N LEU A 369 -25.34 -3.16 6.01
CA LEU A 369 -26.77 -3.39 5.76
C LEU A 369 -27.55 -3.66 7.05
N ARG A 370 -26.97 -4.45 7.97
CA ARG A 370 -27.57 -4.71 9.28
C ARG A 370 -27.67 -3.46 10.15
N ASN A 371 -26.69 -2.55 10.07
CA ASN A 371 -26.78 -1.28 10.76
C ASN A 371 -27.90 -0.40 10.20
N VAL A 372 -28.07 -0.36 8.87
CA VAL A 372 -29.19 0.36 8.22
C VAL A 372 -30.54 -0.23 8.67
N GLN A 373 -30.69 -1.56 8.61
CA GLN A 373 -31.89 -2.25 9.12
C GLN A 373 -32.19 -1.89 10.59
N ALA A 374 -31.17 -1.87 11.45
CA ALA A 374 -31.34 -1.51 12.85
C ALA A 374 -31.77 -0.05 13.02
N GLN A 375 -31.31 0.87 12.18
CA GLN A 375 -31.76 2.27 12.17
C GLN A 375 -33.21 2.39 11.69
N ASP A 376 -33.57 1.72 10.60
CA ASP A 376 -34.94 1.72 10.08
C ASP A 376 -35.94 1.17 11.11
N VAL A 377 -35.57 0.11 11.83
CA VAL A 377 -36.40 -0.42 12.94
C VAL A 377 -36.58 0.61 14.06
N LYS A 378 -35.56 1.42 14.37
CA LYS A 378 -35.70 2.50 15.37
C LYS A 378 -36.65 3.59 14.89
N PHE A 379 -36.53 4.02 13.63
CA PHE A 379 -37.42 5.02 13.05
C PHE A 379 -38.86 4.52 12.98
N LEU A 380 -39.05 3.25 12.64
CA LEU A 380 -40.36 2.59 12.65
C LEU A 380 -41.00 2.66 14.03
N ALA A 381 -40.26 2.31 15.08
CA ALA A 381 -40.73 2.38 16.45
C ALA A 381 -41.11 3.80 16.89
N GLU A 382 -40.36 4.83 16.43
CA GLU A 382 -40.70 6.23 16.69
C GLU A 382 -42.03 6.65 16.04
N LEU A 383 -42.25 6.25 14.78
CA LEU A 383 -43.50 6.52 14.05
C LEU A 383 -44.70 5.78 14.68
N GLU A 384 -44.52 4.52 15.07
CA GLU A 384 -45.56 3.74 15.76
C GLU A 384 -45.94 4.36 17.11
N HIS A 385 -44.95 4.80 17.89
CA HIS A 385 -45.19 5.50 19.16
C HIS A 385 -45.93 6.83 18.96
N ALA A 386 -45.64 7.54 17.88
CA ALA A 386 -46.36 8.77 17.53
C ALA A 386 -47.82 8.51 17.13
N LEU A 387 -48.12 7.39 16.48
CA LEU A 387 -49.51 7.01 16.15
C LEU A 387 -50.35 6.63 17.39
N ALA A 388 -49.70 6.03 18.38
CA ALA A 388 -50.32 5.59 19.63
C ALA A 388 -50.70 6.76 20.56
N LYS A 389 -50.09 7.94 20.36
CA LYS A 389 -50.46 9.21 21.00
C LYS A 389 -51.61 9.89 20.23
#